data_AF-A0A7J9DU70-F1
#
_entry.id   AF-A0A7J9DU70-F1
#
_cell.length_a   1.000
_cell.length_b   1.000
_cell.length_c   1.000
_cell.angle_alpha   90.00
_cell.angle_beta   90.00
_cell.angle_gamma   90.00
#
_symmetry.space_group_name_H-M   'P 1'
#
loop_
_entity.id
_entity.type
_entity.pdbx_description
1 polymer ?
#
loop_
_entity_poly.entity_id
_entity_poly.type
_entity_poly.pdbx_seq_one_letter_code
_entity_poly.pdbx_strand_id
1 'polypeptide(L)'
;MSDKANGEMLLIGANFASAASGYYNATAILYNTISLSQQLENYREYKNKLVDITGKSNASSRISRGIHLISAGSSDFLQNYYINPLLFATNTPDTFSDILLNSYDHFIQNLYELGARRIGVATLPPLGCLPAAITAFGHGNNHCVARLNNNAISFNNKLKHRSQRLTRRLSKLKLVVLDIYNPLYTLITEPAENGKDIIIYLKYLLYIISKIW
;
A
#
# COMPACT_ATOMS: atom_id res chain seq x y z
N MET A 1 8.20 -18.16 1.30
CA MET A 1 9.35 -17.20 1.34
C MET A 1 10.41 -17.66 0.34
N SER A 2 11.22 -16.76 -0.22
CA SER A 2 12.33 -17.12 -1.13
C SER A 2 13.41 -17.93 -0.39
N ASP A 3 14.04 -18.87 -1.09
CA ASP A 3 15.18 -19.66 -0.57
C ASP A 3 16.39 -18.79 -0.17
N LYS A 4 16.46 -17.56 -0.69
CA LYS A 4 17.49 -16.58 -0.33
C LYS A 4 17.27 -15.94 1.04
N ALA A 5 16.09 -16.12 1.64
CA ALA A 5 15.75 -15.54 2.94
C ALA A 5 16.31 -16.42 4.09
N ASN A 6 17.63 -16.47 4.20
CA ASN A 6 18.36 -17.23 5.23
C ASN A 6 18.68 -16.36 6.47
N GLY A 7 19.15 -17.02 7.55
CA GLY A 7 19.13 -16.52 8.93
C GLY A 7 19.52 -15.05 9.13
N GLU A 8 20.71 -14.62 8.66
CA GLU A 8 21.16 -13.24 8.85
C GLU A 8 20.41 -12.23 8.00
N MET A 9 20.00 -12.60 6.78
CA MET A 9 19.26 -11.68 5.89
C MET A 9 17.89 -11.31 6.49
N LEU A 10 17.26 -12.23 7.23
CA LEU A 10 16.00 -11.96 7.93
C LEU A 10 16.13 -10.86 8.99
N LEU A 11 17.34 -10.61 9.50
CA LEU A 11 17.60 -9.57 10.51
C LEU A 11 17.71 -8.16 9.92
N ILE A 12 17.90 -8.04 8.60
CA ILE A 12 18.03 -6.77 7.88
C ILE A 12 16.65 -6.20 7.54
N GLY A 13 15.78 -7.03 6.97
CA GLY A 13 14.43 -6.66 6.57
C GLY A 13 13.79 -7.71 5.67
N ALA A 14 12.50 -7.54 5.43
CA ALA A 14 11.73 -8.43 4.55
C ALA A 14 10.72 -7.61 3.74
N ASN A 15 10.47 -8.04 2.51
CA ASN A 15 9.44 -7.49 1.64
C ASN A 15 8.39 -8.56 1.38
N PHE A 16 7.14 -8.24 1.70
CA PHE A 16 5.99 -9.12 1.47
C PHE A 16 5.07 -8.57 0.37
N ALA A 17 5.37 -7.41 -0.21
CA ALA A 17 4.53 -6.77 -1.19
C ALA A 17 4.40 -7.62 -2.46
N SER A 18 3.22 -7.58 -3.06
CA SER A 18 2.94 -8.24 -4.33
C SER A 18 2.23 -7.27 -5.26
N ALA A 19 2.77 -7.10 -6.47
CA ALA A 19 2.13 -6.29 -7.50
C ALA A 19 0.73 -6.85 -7.82
N ALA A 20 -0.18 -5.97 -8.24
CA ALA A 20 -1.59 -6.30 -8.50
C ALA A 20 -2.40 -6.80 -7.28
N SER A 21 -1.82 -6.80 -6.08
CA SER A 21 -2.58 -6.93 -4.84
C SER A 21 -3.14 -5.57 -4.38
N GLY A 22 -4.07 -5.62 -3.44
CA GLY A 22 -4.68 -4.45 -2.81
C GLY A 22 -5.36 -4.81 -1.49
N TYR A 23 -6.09 -3.87 -0.90
CA TYR A 23 -6.90 -4.09 0.29
C TYR A 23 -8.05 -5.06 0.03
N TYR A 24 -8.53 -5.18 -1.22
CA TYR A 24 -9.54 -6.14 -1.59
C TYR A 24 -8.90 -7.42 -2.11
N ASN A 25 -9.01 -8.52 -1.35
CA ASN A 25 -8.39 -9.79 -1.70
C ASN A 25 -8.75 -10.29 -3.11
N ALA A 26 -9.98 -10.03 -3.58
CA ALA A 26 -10.42 -10.42 -4.91
C ALA A 26 -9.59 -9.77 -6.04
N THR A 27 -9.03 -8.57 -5.81
CA THR A 27 -8.12 -7.93 -6.76
C THR A 27 -6.90 -8.82 -7.02
N ALA A 28 -6.29 -9.37 -5.97
CA ALA A 28 -5.13 -10.26 -6.13
C ALA A 28 -5.49 -11.56 -6.86
N ILE A 29 -6.70 -12.10 -6.62
CA ILE A 29 -7.21 -13.32 -7.26
C ILE A 29 -7.33 -13.14 -8.78
N LEU A 30 -7.83 -11.99 -9.24
CA LEU A 30 -7.96 -11.69 -10.68
C LEU A 30 -6.63 -11.81 -11.44
N TYR A 31 -5.52 -11.54 -10.76
CA TYR A 31 -4.17 -11.56 -11.35
C TYR A 31 -3.32 -12.73 -10.86
N ASN A 32 -3.90 -13.70 -10.14
CA ASN A 32 -3.19 -14.83 -9.55
C ASN A 32 -1.95 -14.41 -8.74
N THR A 33 -2.10 -13.38 -7.90
CA THR A 33 -1.02 -12.79 -7.10
C THR A 33 -1.23 -12.99 -5.60
N ILE A 34 -0.23 -12.63 -4.79
CA ILE A 34 -0.27 -12.81 -3.33
C ILE A 34 -1.17 -11.73 -2.72
N SER A 35 -2.34 -12.15 -2.23
CA SER A 35 -3.32 -11.26 -1.57
C SER A 35 -2.78 -10.64 -0.29
N LEU A 36 -3.35 -9.51 0.14
CA LEU A 36 -2.93 -8.83 1.37
C LEU A 36 -3.05 -9.74 2.61
N SER A 37 -4.05 -10.61 2.67
CA SER A 37 -4.14 -11.61 3.74
C SER A 37 -2.99 -12.62 3.68
N GLN A 38 -2.59 -13.08 2.49
CA GLN A 38 -1.44 -13.98 2.36
C GLN A 38 -0.12 -13.27 2.70
N GLN A 39 0.02 -11.97 2.40
CA GLN A 39 1.17 -11.17 2.83
C GLN A 39 1.27 -11.08 4.36
N LEU A 40 0.13 -10.98 5.06
CA LEU A 40 0.08 -11.02 6.52
C LEU A 40 0.52 -12.38 7.08
N GLU A 41 0.09 -13.48 6.45
CA GLU A 41 0.52 -14.83 6.85
C GLU A 41 2.02 -15.03 6.62
N ASN A 42 2.55 -14.56 5.49
CA ASN A 42 4.00 -14.56 5.23
C ASN A 42 4.76 -13.73 6.28
N TYR A 43 4.20 -12.61 6.72
CA TYR A 43 4.77 -11.81 7.80
C TYR A 43 4.72 -12.53 9.16
N ARG A 44 3.66 -13.30 9.44
CA ARG A 44 3.57 -14.15 10.64
C ARG A 44 4.63 -15.26 10.61
N GLU A 45 4.83 -15.91 9.46
CA GLU A 45 5.90 -16.90 9.27
C GLU A 45 7.29 -16.27 9.49
N TYR A 46 7.53 -15.07 8.92
CA TYR A 46 8.76 -14.32 9.13
C TYR A 46 9.01 -14.03 10.62
N LYS A 47 7.99 -13.59 11.36
CA LYS A 47 8.09 -13.37 12.81
C LYS A 47 8.49 -14.66 13.55
N ASN A 48 7.92 -15.81 13.19
CA ASN A 48 8.27 -17.07 13.82
C ASN A 48 9.74 -17.42 13.56
N LYS A 49 10.22 -17.28 12.32
CA LYS A 49 11.64 -17.48 12.00
C LYS A 49 12.56 -16.53 12.77
N LEU A 50 12.17 -15.27 12.94
CA LEU A 50 12.92 -14.33 13.79
C LEU A 50 13.03 -14.80 15.24
N VAL A 51 11.96 -15.40 15.78
CA VAL A 51 11.97 -15.98 17.12
C VAL A 51 12.95 -17.16 17.19
N ASP A 52 12.96 -18.03 16.18
CA ASP A 52 13.86 -19.19 16.14
C ASP A 52 15.34 -18.75 16.08
N ILE A 53 15.64 -17.67 15.34
CA ILE A 53 17.02 -17.19 15.16
C ILE A 53 17.52 -16.38 16.37
N THR A 54 16.66 -15.54 16.95
CA THR A 54 17.11 -14.52 17.93
C THR A 54 16.59 -14.73 19.34
N GLY A 55 15.64 -15.65 19.52
CA GLY A 55 14.86 -15.81 20.73
C GLY A 55 13.69 -14.81 20.82
N LYS A 56 12.65 -15.20 21.57
CA LYS A 56 11.37 -14.48 21.67
C LYS A 56 11.50 -13.01 22.09
N SER A 57 12.35 -12.72 23.06
CA SER A 57 12.55 -11.35 23.58
C SER A 57 13.17 -10.43 22.54
N ASN A 58 14.25 -10.89 21.89
CA ASN A 58 14.94 -10.13 20.85
C ASN A 58 14.07 -9.94 19.61
N ALA A 59 13.36 -10.98 19.17
CA ALA A 59 12.42 -10.88 18.04
C ALA A 59 11.32 -9.84 18.31
N SER A 60 10.74 -9.87 19.52
CA SER A 60 9.71 -8.90 19.93
C SER A 60 10.25 -7.46 19.98
N SER A 61 11.48 -7.28 20.49
CA SER A 61 12.16 -5.98 20.50
C SER A 61 12.49 -5.48 19.09
N ARG A 62 12.87 -6.37 18.17
CA ARG A 62 13.12 -6.02 16.76
C ARG A 62 11.83 -5.60 16.06
N ILE A 63 10.78 -6.41 16.14
CA ILE A 63 9.49 -6.11 15.51
C ILE A 63 8.89 -4.81 16.05
N SER A 64 8.90 -4.59 17.37
CA SER A 64 8.32 -3.37 17.94
C SER A 64 9.10 -2.09 17.57
N ARG A 65 10.42 -2.19 17.34
CA ARG A 65 11.25 -1.05 16.91
C ARG A 65 11.33 -0.88 15.38
N GLY A 66 11.03 -1.94 14.63
CA GLY A 66 11.02 -1.96 13.18
C GLY A 66 9.94 -1.06 12.57
N ILE A 67 10.21 -0.55 11.38
CA ILE A 67 9.30 0.28 10.60
C ILE A 67 8.59 -0.63 9.58
N HIS A 68 7.26 -0.58 9.57
CA HIS A 68 6.43 -1.35 8.66
C HIS A 68 5.80 -0.37 7.67
N LEU A 69 6.05 -0.57 6.37
CA LEU A 69 5.52 0.29 5.32
C LEU A 69 4.45 -0.46 4.54
N ILE A 70 3.31 0.20 4.32
CA ILE A 70 2.15 -0.35 3.63
C ILE A 70 1.82 0.57 2.45
N SER A 71 1.64 -0.03 1.28
CA SER A 71 1.17 0.64 0.07
C SER A 71 0.20 -0.29 -0.65
N ALA A 72 -1.07 0.07 -0.67
CA ALA A 72 -2.14 -0.73 -1.30
C ALA A 72 -3.30 0.20 -1.73
N GLY A 73 -4.20 -0.32 -2.55
CA GLY A 73 -5.41 0.39 -3.01
C GLY A 73 -5.39 0.80 -4.48
N SER A 74 -4.24 1.11 -5.08
CA SER A 74 -4.17 1.53 -6.48
C SER A 74 -4.69 0.46 -7.45
N SER A 75 -4.28 -0.81 -7.22
CA SER A 75 -4.76 -1.96 -7.98
C SER A 75 -6.26 -2.19 -7.77
N ASP A 76 -6.78 -2.01 -6.55
CA ASP A 76 -8.21 -2.20 -6.26
C ASP A 76 -9.07 -1.26 -7.11
N PHE A 77 -8.62 -0.02 -7.31
CA PHE A 77 -9.31 0.93 -8.17
C PHE A 77 -9.10 0.65 -9.66
N LEU A 78 -7.84 0.67 -10.13
CA LEU A 78 -7.53 0.68 -11.55
C LEU A 78 -7.61 -0.70 -12.22
N GLN A 79 -7.28 -1.75 -11.49
CA GLN A 79 -7.19 -3.12 -12.00
C GLN A 79 -8.39 -3.97 -11.59
N ASN A 80 -9.34 -3.42 -10.83
CA ASN A 80 -10.55 -4.13 -10.45
C ASN A 80 -11.78 -3.23 -10.58
N TYR A 81 -11.99 -2.29 -9.66
CA TYR A 81 -13.23 -1.51 -9.57
C TYR A 81 -13.68 -0.85 -10.89
N TYR A 82 -12.79 -0.12 -11.59
CA TYR A 82 -13.19 0.58 -12.83
C TYR A 82 -13.36 -0.32 -14.06
N ILE A 83 -12.84 -1.54 -14.02
CA ILE A 83 -12.90 -2.48 -15.15
C ILE A 83 -13.81 -3.68 -14.88
N ASN A 84 -14.29 -3.84 -13.65
CA ASN A 84 -15.20 -4.91 -13.22
C ASN A 84 -16.64 -4.38 -13.23
N PRO A 85 -17.48 -4.78 -14.21
CA PRO A 85 -18.82 -4.23 -14.37
C PRO A 85 -19.71 -4.48 -13.16
N LEU A 86 -19.54 -5.61 -12.47
CA LEU A 86 -20.36 -5.95 -11.31
C LEU A 86 -20.03 -5.06 -10.11
N LEU A 87 -18.74 -4.87 -9.80
CA LEU A 87 -18.34 -3.96 -8.73
C LEU A 87 -18.75 -2.52 -9.03
N PHE A 88 -18.53 -2.08 -10.27
CA PHE A 88 -18.87 -0.72 -10.69
C PHE A 88 -20.39 -0.46 -10.64
N ALA A 89 -21.22 -1.44 -11.00
CA ALA A 89 -22.68 -1.30 -10.97
C ALA A 89 -23.28 -1.35 -9.55
N THR A 90 -22.63 -2.07 -8.63
CA THR A 90 -23.17 -2.29 -7.27
C THR A 90 -22.58 -1.36 -6.22
N ASN A 91 -21.47 -0.67 -6.52
CA ASN A 91 -20.77 0.19 -5.58
C ASN A 91 -20.39 1.52 -6.21
N THR A 92 -20.62 2.61 -5.47
CA THR A 92 -20.01 3.90 -5.79
C THR A 92 -18.53 3.86 -5.38
N PRO A 93 -17.69 4.80 -5.87
CA PRO A 93 -16.31 4.88 -5.42
C PRO A 93 -16.20 5.10 -3.90
N ASP A 94 -17.20 5.76 -3.32
CA ASP A 94 -17.26 6.05 -1.89
C ASP A 94 -17.55 4.79 -1.07
N THR A 95 -18.54 3.98 -1.46
CA THR A 95 -18.87 2.72 -0.77
C THR A 95 -17.77 1.68 -0.97
N PHE A 96 -17.17 1.62 -2.16
CA PHE A 96 -16.01 0.76 -2.40
C PHE A 96 -14.82 1.16 -1.52
N SER A 97 -14.57 2.47 -1.34
CA SER A 97 -13.55 2.95 -0.41
C SER A 97 -13.78 2.45 1.02
N ASP A 98 -15.02 2.40 1.49
CA ASP A 98 -15.33 1.88 2.83
C ASP A 98 -15.05 0.38 2.95
N ILE A 99 -15.30 -0.41 1.90
CA ILE A 99 -14.92 -1.83 1.82
C ILE A 99 -13.40 -1.98 1.97
N LEU A 100 -12.63 -1.23 1.18
CA LEU A 100 -11.16 -1.25 1.26
C LEU A 100 -10.67 -0.83 2.65
N LEU A 101 -11.27 0.20 3.24
CA LEU A 101 -10.87 0.72 4.55
C LEU A 101 -11.29 -0.17 5.72
N ASN A 102 -12.29 -1.03 5.53
CA ASN A 102 -12.56 -2.11 6.47
C ASN A 102 -11.45 -3.15 6.43
N SER A 103 -10.99 -3.60 5.25
CA SER A 103 -9.83 -4.49 5.15
C SER A 103 -8.57 -3.86 5.73
N TYR A 104 -8.33 -2.57 5.47
CA TYR A 104 -7.22 -1.81 6.04
C TYR A 104 -7.24 -1.83 7.58
N ASP A 105 -8.38 -1.51 8.21
CA ASP A 105 -8.50 -1.50 9.66
C ASP A 105 -8.14 -2.87 10.27
N HIS A 106 -8.65 -3.96 9.67
CA HIS A 106 -8.32 -5.32 10.10
C HIS A 106 -6.83 -5.63 9.92
N PHE A 107 -6.25 -5.26 8.78
CA PHE A 107 -4.83 -5.52 8.51
C PHE A 107 -3.91 -4.80 9.51
N ILE A 108 -4.18 -3.52 9.80
CA ILE A 108 -3.42 -2.76 10.80
C ILE A 108 -3.57 -3.37 12.20
N GLN A 109 -4.79 -3.79 12.56
CA GLN A 109 -5.03 -4.43 13.84
C GLN A 109 -4.25 -5.76 13.97
N ASN A 110 -4.24 -6.58 12.93
CA ASN A 110 -3.48 -7.82 12.92
C ASN A 110 -1.95 -7.58 13.01
N LEU A 111 -1.42 -6.60 12.28
CA LEU A 111 0.00 -6.23 12.41
C LEU A 111 0.34 -5.78 13.85
N TYR A 112 -0.55 -4.99 14.46
CA TYR A 112 -0.42 -4.56 15.84
C TYR A 112 -0.44 -5.75 16.82
N GLU A 113 -1.34 -6.71 16.64
CA GLU A 113 -1.40 -7.96 17.42
C GLU A 113 -0.14 -8.82 17.23
N LEU A 114 0.46 -8.78 16.04
CA LEU A 114 1.75 -9.42 15.76
C LEU A 114 2.95 -8.67 16.34
N GLY A 115 2.76 -7.50 16.94
CA GLY A 115 3.79 -6.75 17.68
C GLY A 115 4.31 -5.50 16.97
N ALA A 116 3.82 -5.19 15.76
CA ALA A 116 4.21 -3.97 15.07
C ALA A 116 3.76 -2.74 15.86
N ARG A 117 4.64 -1.74 16.00
CA ARG A 117 4.33 -0.48 16.70
C ARG A 117 4.63 0.77 15.91
N ARG A 118 5.36 0.68 14.80
CA ARG A 118 5.66 1.81 13.91
C ARG A 118 5.24 1.43 12.50
N ILE A 119 4.16 2.04 12.02
CA ILE A 119 3.54 1.73 10.74
C ILE A 119 3.40 3.02 9.94
N GLY A 120 3.92 3.02 8.72
CA GLY A 120 3.66 4.05 7.71
C GLY A 120 2.72 3.48 6.65
N VAL A 121 1.63 4.17 6.34
CA VAL A 121 0.73 3.79 5.25
C VAL A 121 0.73 4.89 4.19
N ALA A 122 1.05 4.54 2.94
CA ALA A 122 1.01 5.48 1.84
C ALA A 122 -0.44 5.80 1.45
N THR A 123 -0.70 7.06 1.10
CA THR A 123 -1.92 7.45 0.40
C THR A 123 -1.96 6.82 -1.01
N LEU A 124 -3.12 6.83 -1.65
CA LEU A 124 -3.19 6.63 -3.09
C LEU A 124 -2.43 7.76 -3.81
N PRO A 125 -1.71 7.45 -4.90
CA PRO A 125 -1.12 8.46 -5.77
C PRO A 125 -2.22 9.17 -6.60
N PRO A 126 -1.89 10.20 -7.40
CA PRO A 126 -2.82 10.76 -8.38
C PRO A 126 -3.16 9.72 -9.47
N LEU A 127 -4.15 8.86 -9.18
CA LEU A 127 -4.54 7.72 -10.03
C LEU A 127 -4.83 8.12 -11.47
N GLY A 128 -5.52 9.25 -11.67
CA GLY A 128 -5.88 9.75 -12.99
C GLY A 128 -4.68 10.22 -13.82
N CYS A 129 -3.53 10.43 -13.20
CA CYS A 129 -2.30 10.81 -13.89
C CYS A 129 -1.40 9.60 -14.22
N LEU A 130 -1.77 8.38 -13.82
CA LEU A 130 -1.01 7.19 -14.17
C LEU A 130 -1.17 6.88 -15.66
N PRO A 131 -0.09 6.54 -16.41
CA PRO A 131 -0.18 6.33 -17.86
C PRO A 131 -1.26 5.32 -18.27
N ALA A 132 -1.36 4.18 -17.58
CA ALA A 132 -2.40 3.18 -17.84
C ALA A 132 -3.82 3.73 -17.63
N ALA A 133 -4.03 4.61 -16.65
CA ALA A 133 -5.32 5.22 -16.39
C ALA A 133 -5.70 6.27 -17.45
N ILE A 134 -4.73 7.06 -17.92
CA ILE A 134 -4.93 8.00 -19.03
C ILE A 134 -5.30 7.23 -20.30
N THR A 135 -4.56 6.18 -20.64
CA THR A 135 -4.86 5.36 -21.82
C THR A 135 -6.25 4.73 -21.75
N ALA A 136 -6.63 4.17 -20.60
CA ALA A 136 -7.89 3.45 -20.46
C ALA A 136 -9.11 4.36 -20.27
N PHE A 137 -8.96 5.51 -19.59
CA PHE A 137 -10.07 6.35 -19.14
C PHE A 137 -9.97 7.82 -19.56
N GLY A 138 -8.94 8.21 -20.31
CA GLY A 138 -8.70 9.58 -20.77
C GLY A 138 -9.46 9.95 -22.05
N HIS A 139 -10.14 9.01 -22.69
CA HIS A 139 -10.93 9.22 -23.91
C HIS A 139 -10.13 9.89 -25.04
N GLY A 140 -8.88 9.45 -25.24
CA GLY A 140 -7.97 9.99 -26.27
C GLY A 140 -7.25 11.28 -25.88
N ASN A 141 -7.52 11.83 -24.69
CA ASN A 141 -6.76 12.97 -24.16
C ASN A 141 -5.52 12.50 -23.39
N ASN A 142 -4.46 13.30 -23.44
CA ASN A 142 -3.20 13.05 -22.71
C ASN A 142 -3.16 13.76 -21.33
N HIS A 143 -4.32 14.15 -20.80
CA HIS A 143 -4.42 14.84 -19.50
C HIS A 143 -4.82 13.87 -18.39
N CYS A 144 -4.51 14.23 -17.15
CA CYS A 144 -4.96 13.46 -16.00
C CYS A 144 -6.49 13.34 -15.96
N VAL A 145 -6.98 12.14 -15.64
CA VAL A 145 -8.42 11.87 -15.51
C VAL A 145 -8.94 12.39 -14.17
N ALA A 146 -9.52 13.59 -14.16
CA ALA A 146 -9.94 14.31 -12.96
C ALA A 146 -10.83 13.49 -12.01
N ARG A 147 -11.79 12.72 -12.55
CA ARG A 147 -12.68 11.86 -11.76
C ARG A 147 -11.91 10.82 -10.92
N LEU A 148 -10.84 10.23 -11.47
CA LEU A 148 -10.02 9.24 -10.77
C LEU A 148 -9.18 9.88 -9.67
N ASN A 149 -8.66 11.09 -9.93
CA ASN A 149 -7.94 11.88 -8.95
C ASN A 149 -8.84 12.30 -7.77
N ASN A 150 -10.07 12.73 -8.05
CA ASN A 150 -11.04 13.09 -7.01
C ASN A 150 -11.38 11.88 -6.11
N ASN A 151 -11.53 10.69 -6.71
CA ASN A 151 -11.76 9.46 -5.95
C ASN A 151 -10.54 9.11 -5.07
N ALA A 152 -9.32 9.28 -5.59
CA ALA A 152 -8.10 9.08 -4.81
C ALA A 152 -8.00 10.05 -3.62
N ILE A 153 -8.30 11.33 -3.82
CA ILE A 153 -8.32 12.35 -2.75
C ILE A 153 -9.35 11.99 -1.68
N SER A 154 -10.58 11.61 -2.09
CA SER A 154 -11.63 11.20 -1.15
C SER A 154 -11.21 9.99 -0.31
N PHE A 155 -10.67 8.95 -0.95
CA PHE A 155 -10.13 7.78 -0.27
C PHE A 155 -9.02 8.16 0.72
N ASN A 156 -8.08 9.02 0.32
CA ASN A 156 -6.96 9.48 1.15
C ASN A 156 -7.43 10.22 2.41
N ASN A 157 -8.49 11.03 2.30
CA ASN A 157 -9.12 11.69 3.44
C ASN A 157 -9.73 10.67 4.40
N LYS A 158 -10.49 9.69 3.87
CA LYS A 158 -11.03 8.60 4.70
C LYS A 158 -9.92 7.78 5.37
N LEU A 159 -8.84 7.43 4.65
CA LEU A 159 -7.67 6.72 5.18
C LEU A 159 -7.04 7.48 6.36
N LYS A 160 -6.88 8.81 6.24
CA LYS A 160 -6.38 9.67 7.31
C LYS A 160 -7.25 9.59 8.56
N HIS A 161 -8.58 9.69 8.39
CA HIS A 161 -9.50 9.59 9.52
C HIS A 161 -9.48 8.20 10.18
N ARG A 162 -9.45 7.11 9.40
CA ARG A 162 -9.34 5.74 9.90
C ARG A 162 -8.04 5.52 10.67
N SER A 163 -6.92 6.01 10.14
CA SER A 163 -5.61 5.96 10.78
C SER A 163 -5.58 6.70 12.13
N GLN A 164 -6.17 7.89 12.19
CA GLN A 164 -6.29 8.66 13.43
C GLN A 164 -7.15 7.94 14.48
N ARG A 165 -8.21 7.25 14.05
CA ARG A 165 -9.05 6.45 14.96
C ARG A 165 -8.30 5.25 15.51
N LEU A 166 -7.58 4.51 14.65
CA LEU A 166 -6.75 3.37 15.06
C LEU A 166 -5.66 3.80 16.04
N THR A 167 -4.99 4.93 15.80
CA THR A 167 -3.96 5.48 16.69
C THR A 167 -4.51 5.79 18.09
N ARG A 168 -5.74 6.31 18.18
CA ARG A 168 -6.41 6.56 19.47
C ARG A 168 -6.81 5.27 20.20
N ARG A 169 -7.16 4.21 19.46
CA ARG A 169 -7.63 2.94 20.01
C ARG A 169 -6.50 2.00 20.42
N LEU A 170 -5.38 2.03 19.70
CA LEU A 170 -4.28 1.07 19.84
C LEU A 170 -3.12 1.69 20.60
N SER A 171 -3.01 1.36 21.89
CA SER A 171 -1.98 1.92 22.77
C SER A 171 -0.56 1.68 22.23
N LYS A 172 0.29 2.71 22.31
CA LYS A 172 1.69 2.70 21.85
C LYS A 172 1.88 2.49 20.34
N LEU A 173 0.81 2.46 19.53
CA LEU A 173 0.92 2.45 18.08
C LEU A 173 1.31 3.85 17.57
N LYS A 174 2.39 3.92 16.78
CA LYS A 174 2.73 5.06 15.94
C LYS A 174 2.32 4.72 14.51
N LEU A 175 1.19 5.26 14.08
CA LEU A 175 0.66 5.07 12.73
C LEU A 175 0.64 6.43 12.01
N VAL A 176 1.36 6.51 10.90
CA VAL A 176 1.48 7.74 10.11
C VAL A 176 0.98 7.49 8.70
N VAL A 177 0.17 8.42 8.20
CA VAL A 177 -0.21 8.45 6.78
C VAL A 177 0.86 9.23 6.02
N LEU A 178 1.48 8.57 5.06
CA LEU A 178 2.52 9.12 4.19
C LEU A 178 1.84 9.66 2.93
N ASP A 179 1.77 10.98 2.82
CA ASP A 179 1.21 11.64 1.65
C ASP A 179 2.17 11.52 0.46
N ILE A 180 1.84 10.61 -0.45
CA ILE A 180 2.52 10.49 -1.73
C ILE A 180 1.73 11.16 -2.86
N TYR A 181 0.50 11.60 -2.61
CA TYR A 181 -0.36 12.18 -3.64
C TYR A 181 0.20 13.53 -4.09
N ASN A 182 0.36 14.47 -3.14
CA ASN A 182 0.72 15.85 -3.47
C ASN A 182 2.11 15.94 -4.13
N PRO A 183 3.18 15.31 -3.58
CA PRO A 183 4.49 15.36 -4.22
C PRO A 183 4.47 14.79 -5.65
N LEU A 184 3.77 13.67 -5.88
CA LEU A 184 3.68 13.07 -7.21
C LEU A 184 2.83 13.92 -8.16
N TYR A 185 1.75 14.54 -7.66
CA TYR A 185 0.91 15.39 -8.49
C TYR A 185 1.66 16.64 -8.94
N THR A 186 2.32 17.34 -8.02
CA THR A 186 3.18 18.50 -8.32
C THR A 186 4.28 18.13 -9.32
N LEU A 187 4.93 16.97 -9.15
CA LEU A 187 5.95 16.49 -10.07
C LEU A 187 5.43 16.34 -11.52
N ILE A 188 4.17 15.91 -11.66
CA ILE A 188 3.52 15.67 -12.95
C ILE A 188 3.05 16.98 -13.58
N THR A 189 2.48 17.90 -12.79
CA THR A 189 1.90 19.15 -13.29
C THR A 189 2.92 20.28 -13.45
N GLU A 190 4.04 20.22 -12.73
CA GLU A 190 5.08 21.25 -12.69
C GLU A 190 6.49 20.64 -12.96
N PRO A 191 6.71 19.99 -14.12
CA PRO A 191 7.94 19.25 -14.38
C PRO A 191 9.18 20.14 -14.57
N ALA A 192 9.02 21.39 -15.02
CA ALA A 192 10.11 22.31 -15.30
C ALA A 192 10.83 22.78 -14.02
N GLU A 193 10.13 22.85 -12.89
CA GLU A 193 10.70 23.25 -11.60
C GLU A 193 11.31 22.05 -10.84
N ASN A 194 10.85 20.83 -11.14
CA ASN A 194 11.18 19.62 -10.40
C ASN A 194 12.07 18.61 -11.17
N GLY A 195 12.74 19.05 -12.26
CA GLY A 195 13.49 18.17 -13.16
C GLY A 195 14.59 17.31 -12.51
N LYS A 196 15.12 17.71 -11.34
CA LYS A 196 16.06 16.90 -10.53
C LYS A 196 15.35 15.88 -9.62
N ASP A 197 14.16 16.21 -9.15
CA ASP A 197 13.34 15.34 -8.30
C ASP A 197 12.65 14.23 -9.10
N ILE A 198 12.37 14.44 -10.40
CA ILE A 198 11.87 13.40 -11.31
C ILE A 198 12.80 12.19 -11.34
N ILE A 199 14.12 12.42 -11.42
CA ILE A 199 15.11 11.35 -11.46
C ILE A 199 15.17 10.62 -10.10
N ILE A 200 15.03 11.33 -8.99
CA ILE A 200 15.07 10.75 -7.65
C ILE A 200 13.79 9.93 -7.38
N TYR A 201 12.62 10.44 -7.74
CA TYR A 201 11.35 9.74 -7.59
C TYR A 201 11.19 8.56 -8.53
N LEU A 202 11.59 8.68 -9.81
CA LEU A 202 11.65 7.53 -10.71
C LEU A 202 12.66 6.51 -10.22
N LYS A 203 13.81 6.93 -9.69
CA LYS A 203 14.72 6.01 -8.98
C LYS A 203 14.06 5.38 -7.76
N TYR A 204 13.24 6.10 -6.99
CA TYR A 204 12.56 5.57 -5.82
C TYR A 204 11.44 4.58 -6.19
N LEU A 205 10.65 4.90 -7.20
CA LEU A 205 9.59 4.03 -7.74
C LEU A 205 10.20 2.81 -8.44
N LEU A 206 11.22 3.00 -9.27
CA LEU A 206 12.00 1.92 -9.89
C LEU A 206 12.77 1.12 -8.86
N TYR A 207 13.25 1.71 -7.75
CA TYR A 207 13.89 0.98 -6.65
C TYR A 207 12.89 0.15 -5.87
N ILE A 208 11.68 0.66 -5.65
CA ILE A 208 10.58 -0.11 -5.08
C ILE A 208 10.21 -1.26 -6.03
N ILE A 209 10.08 -0.99 -7.33
CA ILE A 209 9.75 -2.00 -8.36
C ILE A 209 10.90 -3.01 -8.53
N SER A 210 12.17 -2.60 -8.53
CA SER A 210 13.36 -3.46 -8.71
C SER A 210 13.75 -4.23 -7.45
N LYS A 211 13.12 -3.95 -6.32
CA LYS A 211 13.17 -4.80 -5.11
C LYS A 211 11.95 -5.71 -4.97
N ILE A 212 11.04 -5.66 -5.95
CA ILE A 212 9.86 -6.52 -6.07
C ILE A 212 10.06 -7.58 -7.18
N TRP A 213 11.11 -7.48 -8.00
CA TRP A 213 11.49 -8.47 -9.03
C TRP A 213 12.93 -8.94 -8.85
#